data_AF-A0A0A7R8V7-F1
#
_entry.id   AF-A0A0A7R8V7-F1
#
_cell.length_a   1.000
_cell.length_b   1.000
_cell.length_c   1.000
_cell.angle_alpha   90.00
_cell.angle_beta   90.00
_cell.angle_gamma   90.00
#
_symmetry.space_group_name_H-M   'P 1'
#
loop_
_entity.id
_entity.type
_entity.pdbx_description
1 polymer ?
#
loop_
_entity_poly.entity_id
_entity_poly.type
_entity_poly.pdbx_seq_one_letter_code
_entity_poly.pdbx_strand_id
1 'polypeptide(L)'
;MKHKIVKTLLASSVLFAVGCTSNGNDTSNLHPQSETGAPLLTPVAIEASSHDGNGPDRLFDQDINTRWSANGDGEWAVLDYGSVHEFDAVRAAFSKGNERKSKFDILVSTDGKTWTPVLQNQESSGGVIGYERFEFSPVQARYVKYVGHGNTSNGWNSVTELAAVKCGVNACPSNQIITPAVIAAEQGLIAQQKEAEKARQAARKDLRKGNFGVPAVYPCQTTVKCAKTALPVPTGLPTTPKAGNKPSQNFDLTSWYLSQPFDHDNNNRPDDVSEWDLANGYEHPDVFYTAKDGGLVFKSFVKGVRTSPNTKYARTEMREMLRRGDTSIPTKGVNKNNWVFSSAPVADQKAAGGVDGVMEATLKIDHTTTTGEAGEVGRFIIGQIHDQDDEPIRLYYRKLPNQEKGTVYFAHENTLKGTDQYFDLVGGMTGEIGDDGIALGEKFSYRIAVKGNTLTVTVMRDGKPDAKQVVDMSQSGYDVGGKYMYFKAGVYNQNITGEMDDYVQATFYKLEKSHGTYQGK
;
A
#
# COMPACT_ATOMS: atom_id res chain seq x y z
N MET A 1 -47.24 56.39 15.77
CA MET A 1 -47.92 55.96 17.00
C MET A 1 -47.30 54.66 17.49
N LYS A 2 -46.93 54.62 18.78
CA LYS A 2 -46.47 53.48 19.60
C LYS A 2 -45.10 52.84 19.27
N HIS A 3 -44.06 53.46 19.83
CA HIS A 3 -42.82 52.79 20.26
C HIS A 3 -43.09 51.84 21.43
N LYS A 4 -42.35 50.72 21.47
CA LYS A 4 -41.97 50.05 22.72
C LYS A 4 -40.50 49.65 22.67
N ILE A 5 -39.80 50.12 23.70
CA ILE A 5 -38.40 49.93 24.06
C ILE A 5 -38.34 48.83 25.14
N VAL A 6 -37.42 47.87 25.02
CA VAL A 6 -36.90 47.03 26.12
C VAL A 6 -35.46 46.67 25.71
N LYS A 7 -34.41 47.41 26.12
CA LYS A 7 -33.57 47.26 27.32
C LYS A 7 -33.15 45.82 27.64
N THR A 8 -31.89 45.48 27.32
CA THR A 8 -31.18 44.34 27.94
C THR A 8 -29.85 44.84 28.50
N LEU A 9 -29.61 44.46 29.76
CA LEU A 9 -28.54 44.92 30.65
C LEU A 9 -27.13 44.51 30.17
N LEU A 10 -26.18 45.45 30.26
CA LEU A 10 -24.77 45.16 30.49
C LEU A 10 -24.57 44.87 31.98
N ALA A 11 -23.99 43.73 32.31
CA ALA A 11 -23.43 43.45 33.63
C ALA A 11 -21.90 43.33 33.48
N SER A 12 -21.18 44.34 33.97
CA SER A 12 -19.77 44.24 34.29
C SER A 12 -19.62 43.52 35.63
N SER A 13 -18.80 42.48 35.66
CA SER A 13 -18.24 41.95 36.91
C SER A 13 -16.79 41.57 36.68
N VAL A 14 -15.92 42.38 37.27
CA VAL A 14 -14.50 42.15 37.50
C VAL A 14 -14.35 40.87 38.33
N LEU A 15 -13.52 39.93 37.87
CA LEU A 15 -13.06 38.80 38.68
C LEU A 15 -11.55 38.88 38.83
N PHE A 16 -11.10 38.89 40.09
CA PHE A 16 -9.73 38.82 40.54
C PHE A 16 -9.01 37.59 39.95
N ALA A 17 -7.92 37.81 39.21
CA ALA A 17 -6.95 36.76 38.92
C ALA A 17 -5.99 36.63 40.11
N VAL A 18 -6.40 35.84 41.10
CA VAL A 18 -5.47 35.29 42.11
C VAL A 18 -4.69 34.18 41.42
N GLY A 19 -3.37 34.31 41.41
CA GLY A 19 -2.46 33.29 40.89
C GLY A 19 -2.65 31.97 41.62
N CYS A 20 -3.12 30.95 40.89
CA CYS A 20 -2.88 29.57 41.22
C CYS A 20 -1.82 29.05 40.26
N THR A 21 -0.61 28.85 40.76
CA THR A 21 0.36 27.92 40.16
C THR A 21 -0.25 26.52 40.21
N SER A 22 -0.98 26.13 39.17
CA SER A 22 -1.32 24.74 38.95
C SER A 22 -0.08 24.03 38.41
N ASN A 23 0.62 23.30 39.28
CA ASN A 23 1.38 22.14 38.84
C ASN A 23 0.37 21.11 38.32
N GLY A 24 -0.08 21.31 37.09
CA GLY A 24 -0.86 20.31 36.36
C GLY A 24 0.08 19.20 35.97
N ASN A 25 0.01 18.09 36.70
CA ASN A 25 0.56 16.82 36.23
C ASN A 25 -0.37 16.39 35.08
N ASP A 26 -0.03 16.82 33.86
CA ASP A 26 -0.79 16.54 32.65
C ASP A 26 -0.63 15.04 32.31
N THR A 27 -1.55 14.23 32.82
CA THR A 27 -1.58 12.78 32.58
C THR A 27 -2.13 12.41 31.19
N SER A 28 -2.46 13.39 30.33
CA SER A 28 -3.09 13.13 29.03
C SER A 28 -2.14 12.54 27.98
N ASN A 29 -0.82 12.60 28.21
CA ASN A 29 0.23 12.12 27.30
C ASN A 29 1.07 10.97 27.87
N LEU A 30 0.47 10.14 28.74
CA LEU A 30 1.17 9.00 29.35
C LEU A 30 0.60 7.68 28.82
N HIS A 31 1.45 6.87 28.20
CA HIS A 31 1.14 5.48 27.85
C HIS A 31 1.80 4.53 28.87
N PRO A 32 1.09 3.52 29.41
CA PRO A 32 1.72 2.52 30.26
C PRO A 32 2.76 1.73 29.45
N GLN A 33 3.96 1.54 30.01
CA GLN A 33 4.99 0.69 29.44
C GLN A 33 4.55 -0.78 29.47
N SER A 34 4.68 -1.49 28.35
CA SER A 34 4.35 -2.92 28.27
C SER A 34 5.09 -3.81 29.30
N GLU A 35 6.35 -3.49 29.64
CA GLU A 35 7.16 -4.30 30.58
C GLU A 35 6.80 -4.10 32.05
N THR A 36 6.37 -2.88 32.44
CA THR A 36 6.27 -2.49 33.87
C THR A 36 4.89 -1.98 34.26
N GLY A 37 4.04 -1.64 33.30
CA GLY A 37 2.79 -0.90 33.49
C GLY A 37 2.98 0.55 33.95
N ALA A 38 4.22 1.01 34.13
CA ALA A 38 4.51 2.36 34.61
C ALA A 38 4.26 3.42 33.52
N PRO A 39 3.89 4.65 33.88
CA PRO A 39 3.71 5.72 32.90
C PRO A 39 5.01 6.07 32.14
N LEU A 40 4.92 6.10 30.82
CA LEU A 40 5.94 6.62 29.91
C LEU A 40 5.38 7.81 29.13
N LEU A 41 6.17 8.86 29.03
CA LEU A 41 5.81 10.03 28.25
C LEU A 41 5.76 9.67 26.77
N THR A 42 4.64 9.98 26.12
CA THR A 42 4.40 9.67 24.71
C THR A 42 4.84 10.85 23.83
N PRO A 43 5.69 10.62 22.81
CA PRO A 43 5.97 11.62 21.79
C PRO A 43 4.68 12.03 21.06
N VAL A 44 4.52 13.31 20.76
CA VAL A 44 3.40 13.83 19.96
C VAL A 44 3.66 13.70 18.45
N ALA A 45 4.94 13.57 18.06
CA ALA A 45 5.34 13.29 16.69
C ALA A 45 6.67 12.53 16.67
N ILE A 46 6.88 11.70 15.65
CA ILE A 46 8.16 11.05 15.37
C ILE A 46 8.44 11.19 13.88
N GLU A 47 9.63 11.66 13.54
CA GLU A 47 10.10 11.85 12.16
C GLU A 47 11.49 11.25 11.96
N ALA A 48 11.88 11.00 10.72
CA ALA A 48 13.21 10.49 10.38
C ALA A 48 13.74 11.13 9.10
N SER A 49 15.06 11.07 8.90
CA SER A 49 15.72 11.52 7.67
C SER A 49 15.31 10.69 6.45
N SER A 50 15.22 9.37 6.62
CA SER A 50 14.78 8.43 5.59
C SER A 50 14.32 7.11 6.22
N HIS A 51 13.76 6.23 5.39
CA HIS A 51 13.46 4.85 5.73
C HIS A 51 13.27 3.97 4.48
N ASP A 52 13.35 2.66 4.64
CA ASP A 52 13.11 1.66 3.59
C ASP A 52 11.62 1.23 3.47
N GLY A 53 10.71 2.06 3.98
CA GLY A 53 9.30 1.71 4.22
C GLY A 53 9.02 1.29 5.67
N ASN A 54 10.03 0.88 6.43
CA ASN A 54 9.92 0.70 7.88
C ASN A 54 10.10 2.07 8.58
N GLY A 55 8.99 2.79 8.75
CA GLY A 55 8.96 4.18 9.20
C GLY A 55 9.26 4.42 10.69
N PRO A 56 9.43 5.71 11.10
CA PRO A 56 9.77 6.10 12.47
C PRO A 56 8.64 5.95 13.48
N ASP A 57 7.39 5.82 13.04
CA ASP A 57 6.22 5.54 13.89
C ASP A 57 6.39 4.28 14.75
N ARG A 58 7.20 3.34 14.26
CA ARG A 58 7.52 2.07 14.91
C ARG A 58 8.57 2.16 16.00
N LEU A 59 9.16 3.34 16.22
CA LEU A 59 10.08 3.52 17.34
C LEU A 59 9.36 3.57 18.69
N PHE A 60 8.04 3.70 18.70
CA PHE A 60 7.26 3.87 19.93
C PHE A 60 5.90 3.15 19.86
N ASP A 61 5.82 2.03 19.15
CA ASP A 61 4.58 1.23 19.06
C ASP A 61 4.53 0.10 20.13
N GLN A 62 5.58 -0.04 20.93
CA GLN A 62 5.76 -1.07 21.96
C GLN A 62 5.78 -2.50 21.40
N ASP A 63 6.15 -2.67 20.12
CA ASP A 63 6.33 -3.94 19.43
C ASP A 63 7.76 -4.11 18.92
N ILE A 64 8.55 -4.91 19.63
CA ILE A 64 9.93 -5.23 19.23
C ILE A 64 10.06 -6.02 17.91
N ASN A 65 8.94 -6.41 17.28
CA ASN A 65 8.93 -7.05 15.96
C ASN A 65 8.77 -6.06 14.80
N THR A 66 8.36 -4.82 15.08
CA THR A 66 8.41 -3.72 14.12
C THR A 66 9.72 -2.95 14.31
N ARG A 67 10.04 -2.07 13.36
CA ARG A 67 11.26 -1.24 13.42
C ARG A 67 11.14 -0.01 12.56
N TRP A 68 11.92 1.00 12.88
CA TRP A 68 12.42 1.97 11.90
C TRP A 68 13.68 1.39 11.22
N SER A 69 13.88 1.63 9.92
CA SER A 69 15.12 1.23 9.24
C SER A 69 15.54 2.18 8.14
N ALA A 70 16.78 2.66 8.24
CA ALA A 70 17.44 3.54 7.28
C ALA A 70 18.87 3.06 7.02
N ASN A 71 19.32 3.10 5.76
CA ASN A 71 20.69 2.70 5.39
C ASN A 71 21.54 3.94 5.11
N GLY A 72 22.63 4.10 5.87
CA GLY A 72 23.51 5.25 5.72
C GLY A 72 24.05 5.75 7.06
N ASP A 73 25.27 6.27 7.03
CA ASP A 73 25.86 6.95 8.18
C ASP A 73 25.23 8.34 8.37
N GLY A 74 24.85 8.68 9.59
CA GLY A 74 24.23 9.97 9.93
C GLY A 74 22.72 10.04 9.72
N GLU A 75 22.08 8.95 9.27
CA GLU A 75 20.61 8.86 9.24
C GLU A 75 20.05 8.96 10.66
N TRP A 76 18.94 9.65 10.82
CA TRP A 76 18.42 10.03 12.13
C TRP A 76 16.91 9.83 12.27
N ALA A 77 16.48 9.69 13.52
CA ALA A 77 15.07 9.75 13.92
C ALA A 77 14.91 10.70 15.12
N VAL A 78 13.84 11.50 15.12
CA VAL A 78 13.53 12.51 16.15
C VAL A 78 12.20 12.19 16.78
N LEU A 79 12.18 12.16 18.12
CA LEU A 79 10.97 12.13 18.93
C LEU A 79 10.70 13.56 19.43
N ASP A 80 9.55 14.11 19.08
CA ASP A 80 9.02 15.37 19.63
C ASP A 80 8.06 15.07 20.77
N TYR A 81 8.37 15.53 21.99
CA TYR A 81 7.51 15.37 23.17
C TYR A 81 6.49 16.51 23.34
N GLY A 82 6.44 17.47 22.42
CA GLY A 82 5.47 18.56 22.37
C GLY A 82 5.78 19.72 23.33
N SER A 83 6.42 19.44 24.46
CA SER A 83 6.88 20.44 25.43
C SER A 83 8.25 20.07 26.02
N VAL A 84 8.86 20.98 26.78
CA VAL A 84 10.18 20.73 27.39
C VAL A 84 10.01 19.90 28.66
N HIS A 85 10.72 18.79 28.73
CA HIS A 85 10.79 17.87 29.86
C HIS A 85 12.24 17.64 30.26
N GLU A 86 12.45 17.20 31.50
CA GLU A 86 13.77 16.78 31.96
C GLU A 86 13.94 15.28 31.67
N PHE A 87 15.06 14.92 31.03
CA PHE A 87 15.44 13.53 30.75
C PHE A 87 16.86 13.28 31.25
N ASP A 88 17.15 12.03 31.62
CA ASP A 88 18.48 11.60 32.06
C ASP A 88 18.90 10.26 31.45
N ALA A 89 18.06 9.64 30.61
CA ALA A 89 18.43 8.48 29.83
C ALA A 89 17.56 8.32 28.58
N VAL A 90 18.00 7.44 27.68
CA VAL A 90 17.15 6.80 26.67
C VAL A 90 17.10 5.29 26.91
N ARG A 91 15.96 4.68 26.62
CA ARG A 91 15.82 3.23 26.41
C ARG A 91 15.69 2.97 24.91
N ALA A 92 16.41 1.99 24.39
CA ALA A 92 16.34 1.59 22.99
C ALA A 92 16.36 0.08 22.85
N ALA A 93 15.60 -0.47 21.91
CA ALA A 93 15.69 -1.86 21.48
C ALA A 93 16.13 -1.90 20.01
N PHE A 94 16.92 -2.91 19.65
CA PHE A 94 17.62 -2.94 18.37
C PHE A 94 17.24 -4.19 17.56
N SER A 95 16.97 -3.99 16.27
CA SER A 95 16.66 -5.10 15.36
C SER A 95 17.89 -5.98 15.17
N LYS A 96 17.78 -7.25 15.57
CA LYS A 96 18.89 -8.21 15.65
C LYS A 96 19.96 -7.77 16.67
N GLY A 97 19.54 -7.12 17.76
CA GLY A 97 20.43 -6.59 18.79
C GLY A 97 21.24 -7.65 19.54
N ASN A 98 20.90 -8.94 19.41
CA ASN A 98 21.65 -10.07 19.94
C ASN A 98 22.63 -10.71 18.92
N GLU A 99 22.68 -10.21 17.68
CA GLU A 99 23.54 -10.72 16.60
C GLU A 99 24.62 -9.71 16.20
N ARG A 100 24.37 -8.41 16.44
CA ARG A 100 25.21 -7.29 16.03
C ARG A 100 25.01 -6.10 16.96
N LYS A 101 25.97 -5.19 16.96
CA LYS A 101 25.97 -3.99 17.81
C LYS A 101 25.68 -2.77 16.95
N SER A 102 24.66 -2.01 17.33
CA SER A 102 24.28 -0.75 16.67
C SER A 102 25.16 0.37 17.19
N LYS A 103 25.55 1.29 16.31
CA LYS A 103 26.40 2.45 16.66
C LYS A 103 25.61 3.73 16.50
N PHE A 104 25.67 4.62 17.48
CA PHE A 104 24.82 5.82 17.46
C PHE A 104 25.27 6.93 18.42
N ASP A 105 24.71 8.11 18.19
CA ASP A 105 24.72 9.25 19.10
C ASP A 105 23.29 9.58 19.55
N ILE A 106 23.15 10.22 20.70
CA ILE A 106 21.90 10.84 21.14
C ILE A 106 22.13 12.34 21.31
N LEU A 107 21.31 13.13 20.60
CA LEU A 107 21.29 14.57 20.69
C LEU A 107 19.92 15.02 21.22
N VAL A 108 19.89 16.15 21.91
CA VAL A 108 18.66 16.76 22.42
C VAL A 108 18.53 18.20 21.97
N SER A 109 17.30 18.71 21.97
CA SER A 109 16.99 20.10 21.64
C SER A 109 15.74 20.60 22.37
N THR A 110 15.68 21.90 22.64
CA THR A 110 14.46 22.59 23.12
C THR A 110 13.71 23.29 21.99
N ASP A 111 14.39 23.63 20.88
CA ASP A 111 13.85 24.43 19.79
C ASP A 111 13.74 23.67 18.45
N GLY A 112 14.27 22.44 18.38
CA GLY A 112 14.31 21.60 17.17
C GLY A 112 15.36 22.01 16.15
N LYS A 113 16.15 23.06 16.43
CA LYS A 113 17.12 23.67 15.51
C LYS A 113 18.55 23.50 16.00
N THR A 114 18.77 23.79 17.28
CA THR A 114 20.07 23.68 17.93
C THR A 114 20.12 22.34 18.66
N TRP A 115 21.10 21.51 18.32
CA TRP A 115 21.22 20.15 18.85
C TRP A 115 22.44 20.04 19.75
N THR A 116 22.26 19.49 20.95
CA THR A 116 23.33 19.25 21.92
C THR A 116 23.51 17.75 22.11
N PRO A 117 24.71 17.17 21.87
CA PRO A 117 24.96 15.76 22.15
C PRO A 117 24.95 15.50 23.65
N VAL A 118 24.22 14.46 24.06
CA VAL A 118 24.19 13.96 25.45
C VAL A 118 24.83 12.58 25.58
N LEU A 119 24.87 11.83 24.48
CA LEU A 119 25.65 10.60 24.32
C LEU A 119 26.33 10.63 22.96
N GLN A 120 27.60 10.21 22.92
CA GLN A 120 28.39 10.12 21.69
C GLN A 120 29.09 8.76 21.60
N ASN A 121 29.30 8.26 20.39
CA ASN A 121 29.98 7.01 20.07
C ASN A 121 29.44 5.82 20.87
N GLN A 122 28.12 5.76 21.05
CA GLN A 122 27.49 4.65 21.74
C GLN A 122 27.51 3.39 20.88
N GLU A 123 27.61 2.25 21.55
CA GLU A 123 27.49 0.94 20.94
C GLU A 123 26.50 0.12 21.78
N SER A 124 25.50 -0.49 21.15
CA SER A 124 24.60 -1.40 21.86
C SER A 124 25.33 -2.66 22.31
N SER A 125 24.77 -3.37 23.29
CA SER A 125 25.37 -4.56 23.89
C SER A 125 25.73 -5.65 22.87
N GLY A 126 24.91 -5.84 21.84
CA GLY A 126 25.04 -6.97 20.92
C GLY A 126 24.55 -8.29 21.52
N GLY A 127 23.94 -8.23 22.71
CA GLY A 127 23.55 -9.42 23.50
C GLY A 127 22.05 -9.63 23.62
N VAL A 128 21.24 -8.59 23.34
CA VAL A 128 19.79 -8.65 23.54
C VAL A 128 18.96 -8.02 22.42
N ILE A 129 17.70 -8.43 22.29
CA ILE A 129 16.72 -7.81 21.36
C ILE A 129 15.77 -6.84 22.05
N GLY A 130 15.61 -6.94 23.37
CA GLY A 130 14.80 -6.08 24.21
C GLY A 130 15.48 -4.75 24.52
N TYR A 131 14.92 -4.03 25.48
CA TYR A 131 15.36 -2.68 25.82
C TYR A 131 16.72 -2.67 26.52
N GLU A 132 17.60 -1.80 26.04
CA GLU A 132 18.86 -1.39 26.65
C GLU A 132 18.78 0.09 27.02
N ARG A 133 19.26 0.46 28.22
CA ARG A 133 19.23 1.83 28.72
C ARG A 133 20.60 2.47 28.64
N PHE A 134 20.63 3.71 28.15
CA PHE A 134 21.82 4.56 28.04
C PHE A 134 21.59 5.85 28.82
N GLU A 135 22.34 6.04 29.90
CA GLU A 135 22.15 7.12 30.89
C GLU A 135 23.11 8.28 30.62
N PHE A 136 22.65 9.51 30.89
CA PHE A 136 23.41 10.76 30.77
C PHE A 136 23.05 11.74 31.89
N SER A 137 23.75 12.87 31.97
CA SER A 137 23.42 13.90 32.97
C SER A 137 22.06 14.53 32.68
N PRO A 138 21.19 14.77 33.69
CA PRO A 138 19.86 15.34 33.48
C PRO A 138 19.89 16.62 32.64
N VAL A 139 18.99 16.70 31.65
CA VAL A 139 18.91 17.81 30.69
C VAL A 139 17.46 18.14 30.35
N GLN A 140 17.18 19.42 30.12
CA GLN A 140 15.88 19.89 29.64
C GLN A 140 15.82 19.79 28.11
N ALA A 141 14.84 19.07 27.58
CA ALA A 141 14.65 18.89 26.14
C ALA A 141 13.18 18.70 25.77
N ARG A 142 12.81 19.16 24.57
CA ARG A 142 11.55 18.81 23.91
C ARG A 142 11.76 17.71 22.86
N TYR A 143 12.91 17.74 22.20
CA TYR A 143 13.24 16.83 21.11
C TYR A 143 14.42 15.94 21.49
N VAL A 144 14.33 14.66 21.15
CA VAL A 144 15.40 13.68 21.30
C VAL A 144 15.67 13.06 19.94
N LYS A 145 16.92 13.14 19.48
CA LYS A 145 17.38 12.67 18.17
C LYS A 145 18.36 11.52 18.33
N TYR A 146 18.00 10.38 17.75
CA TYR A 146 18.93 9.28 17.48
C TYR A 146 19.65 9.55 16.17
N VAL A 147 20.98 9.49 16.16
CA VAL A 147 21.79 9.56 14.94
C VAL A 147 22.53 8.25 14.79
N GLY A 148 22.24 7.51 13.73
CA GLY A 148 22.78 6.18 13.50
C GLY A 148 24.07 6.19 12.70
N HIS A 149 25.00 5.31 13.07
CA HIS A 149 26.30 5.11 12.44
C HIS A 149 26.47 3.65 11.98
N GLY A 150 25.37 3.06 11.51
CA GLY A 150 25.26 1.67 11.11
C GLY A 150 25.40 0.70 12.30
N ASN A 151 25.96 -0.47 12.02
CA ASN A 151 26.20 -1.51 13.01
C ASN A 151 27.53 -2.22 12.71
N THR A 152 27.92 -3.16 13.57
CA THR A 152 29.16 -3.94 13.42
C THR A 152 29.22 -4.83 12.18
N SER A 153 28.12 -4.99 11.44
CA SER A 153 28.05 -5.84 10.24
C SER A 153 27.86 -5.05 8.93
N ASN A 154 27.12 -3.93 8.95
CA ASN A 154 26.81 -3.13 7.75
C ASN A 154 26.28 -1.72 8.12
N GLY A 155 25.94 -0.91 7.11
CA GLY A 155 25.47 0.48 7.26
C GLY A 155 24.02 0.70 7.68
N TRP A 156 23.27 -0.36 8.02
CA TRP A 156 21.86 -0.22 8.42
C TRP A 156 21.71 0.27 9.86
N ASN A 157 20.88 1.28 10.05
CA ASN A 157 20.33 1.71 11.33
C ASN A 157 18.95 1.07 11.46
N SER A 158 18.77 0.16 12.41
CA SER A 158 17.51 -0.58 12.59
C SER A 158 17.16 -0.66 14.07
N VAL A 159 16.22 0.17 14.49
CA VAL A 159 15.82 0.34 15.88
C VAL A 159 14.37 -0.09 15.99
N THR A 160 14.06 -0.99 16.92
CA THR A 160 12.71 -1.52 17.14
C THR A 160 11.95 -0.64 18.12
N GLU A 161 12.61 -0.07 19.12
CA GLU A 161 11.99 0.86 20.07
C GLU A 161 12.98 1.92 20.51
N LEU A 162 12.51 3.13 20.81
CA LEU A 162 13.27 4.24 21.35
C LEU A 162 12.38 5.14 22.20
N ALA A 163 12.81 5.46 23.42
CA ALA A 163 12.16 6.45 24.26
C ALA A 163 13.15 7.16 25.17
N ALA A 164 13.01 8.46 25.36
CA ALA A 164 13.66 9.18 26.45
C ALA A 164 12.91 8.97 27.76
N VAL A 165 13.66 8.91 28.86
CA VAL A 165 13.14 8.65 30.20
C VAL A 165 13.83 9.55 31.22
N LYS A 166 13.14 9.78 32.34
CA LYS A 166 13.67 10.38 33.55
C LYS A 166 13.68 9.34 34.66
N CYS A 167 14.84 8.77 34.96
CA CYS A 167 15.00 7.81 36.04
C CYS A 167 14.68 8.48 37.39
N GLY A 168 13.93 7.76 38.22
CA GLY A 168 13.36 8.30 39.46
C GLY A 168 11.94 8.89 39.31
N VAL A 169 11.48 9.14 38.07
CA VAL A 169 10.06 9.41 37.76
C VAL A 169 9.46 8.26 36.93
N ASN A 170 10.14 7.89 35.85
CA ASN A 170 9.79 6.72 35.05
C ASN A 170 10.43 5.45 35.62
N ALA A 171 9.86 4.29 35.27
CA ALA A 171 10.52 3.03 35.54
C ALA A 171 11.81 2.93 34.71
N CYS A 172 12.94 2.74 35.40
CA CYS A 172 14.24 2.38 34.83
C CYS A 172 14.66 1.00 35.37
N PRO A 173 14.07 -0.10 34.87
CA PRO A 173 14.35 -1.45 35.35
C PRO A 173 15.83 -1.84 35.25
N SER A 174 16.33 -2.60 36.23
CA SER A 174 17.73 -3.05 36.23
C SER A 174 18.06 -4.01 35.08
N ASN A 175 17.07 -4.70 34.51
CA ASN A 175 17.25 -5.61 33.37
C ASN A 175 17.49 -4.88 32.04
N GLN A 176 17.36 -3.55 31.98
CA GLN A 176 17.77 -2.76 30.82
C GLN A 176 19.26 -2.39 30.85
N ILE A 177 19.97 -2.74 31.93
CA ILE A 177 21.44 -2.75 31.95
C ILE A 177 21.88 -4.17 31.61
N ILE A 178 22.52 -4.34 30.45
CA ILE A 178 22.73 -5.66 29.87
C ILE A 178 23.88 -6.38 30.57
N THR A 179 23.54 -7.42 31.33
CA THR A 179 24.48 -8.30 32.03
C THR A 179 24.37 -9.73 31.50
N PRO A 180 25.32 -10.63 31.78
CA PRO A 180 25.20 -12.04 31.39
C PRO A 180 23.91 -12.71 31.86
N ALA A 181 23.37 -12.32 33.02
CA ALA A 181 22.10 -12.84 33.53
C ALA A 181 20.89 -12.39 32.69
N VAL A 182 20.89 -11.13 32.24
CA VAL A 182 19.85 -10.60 31.33
C VAL A 182 19.89 -11.31 29.99
N ILE A 183 21.09 -11.46 29.41
CA ILE A 183 21.30 -12.19 28.15
C ILE A 183 20.77 -13.63 28.26
N ALA A 184 21.09 -14.31 29.36
CA ALA A 184 20.61 -15.68 29.61
C ALA A 184 19.07 -15.76 29.74
N ALA A 185 18.45 -14.79 30.42
CA ALA A 185 16.99 -14.74 30.56
C ALA A 185 16.29 -14.53 29.21
N GLU A 186 16.86 -13.71 28.33
CA GLU A 186 16.25 -13.38 27.05
C GLU A 186 16.29 -14.52 26.03
N GLN A 187 17.25 -15.45 26.14
CA GLN A 187 17.26 -16.66 25.30
C GLN A 187 15.96 -17.45 25.40
N GLY A 188 15.32 -17.48 26.58
CA GLY A 188 14.00 -18.09 26.77
C GLY A 188 12.88 -17.36 26.03
N LEU A 189 12.90 -16.02 26.04
CA LEU A 189 11.93 -15.18 25.31
C LEU A 189 12.08 -15.34 23.80
N ILE A 190 13.31 -15.34 23.28
CA ILE A 190 13.60 -15.57 21.86
C ILE A 190 13.10 -16.96 21.41
N ALA A 191 13.25 -17.99 22.25
CA ALA A 191 12.73 -19.32 21.95
C ALA A 191 11.19 -19.31 21.85
N GLN A 192 10.50 -18.62 22.77
CA GLN A 192 9.04 -18.47 22.71
C GLN A 192 8.58 -17.71 21.45
N GLN A 193 9.28 -16.64 21.07
CA GLN A 193 9.00 -15.91 19.83
C GLN A 193 9.18 -16.77 18.58
N LYS A 194 10.23 -17.61 18.54
CA LYS A 194 10.43 -18.56 17.42
C LYS A 194 9.30 -19.57 17.31
N GLU A 195 8.77 -20.06 18.43
CA GLU A 195 7.61 -20.95 18.41
C GLU A 195 6.32 -20.22 17.98
N ALA A 196 6.12 -18.97 18.42
CA ALA A 196 5.01 -18.14 17.95
C ALA A 196 5.07 -17.88 16.44
N GLU A 197 6.25 -17.60 15.89
CA GLU A 197 6.45 -17.41 14.45
C GLU A 197 6.15 -18.69 13.66
N LYS A 198 6.58 -19.86 14.14
CA LYS A 198 6.20 -21.15 13.54
C LYS A 198 4.69 -21.37 13.56
N ALA A 199 4.03 -21.05 14.67
CA ALA A 199 2.57 -21.16 14.78
C ALA A 199 1.87 -20.21 13.78
N ARG A 200 2.36 -18.97 13.63
CA ARG A 200 1.88 -18.01 12.63
C ARG A 200 2.05 -18.53 11.20
N GLN A 201 3.21 -19.10 10.87
CA GLN A 201 3.45 -19.71 9.56
C GLN A 201 2.51 -20.89 9.30
N ALA A 202 2.30 -21.75 10.31
CA ALA A 202 1.40 -22.90 10.20
C ALA A 202 -0.06 -22.48 9.98
N ALA A 203 -0.51 -21.41 10.64
CA ALA A 203 -1.84 -20.84 10.45
C ALA A 203 -2.06 -20.33 9.01
N ARG A 204 -0.98 -20.01 8.29
CA ARG A 204 -1.00 -19.50 6.91
C ARG A 204 -0.81 -20.57 5.83
N LYS A 205 -0.88 -21.86 6.17
CA LYS A 205 -0.66 -22.97 5.21
C LYS A 205 -1.56 -22.90 3.97
N ASP A 206 -2.78 -22.37 4.11
CA ASP A 206 -3.78 -22.29 3.05
C ASP A 206 -3.74 -20.95 2.29
N LEU A 207 -2.73 -20.11 2.54
CA LEU A 207 -2.56 -18.80 1.92
C LEU A 207 -2.71 -18.82 0.39
N ARG A 208 -2.17 -19.85 -0.26
CA ARG A 208 -2.18 -20.00 -1.73
C ARG A 208 -3.25 -20.96 -2.26
N LYS A 209 -4.21 -21.36 -1.43
CA LYS A 209 -5.31 -22.24 -1.82
C LYS A 209 -6.52 -21.41 -2.26
N GLY A 210 -7.23 -21.92 -3.27
CA GLY A 210 -8.47 -21.33 -3.80
C GLY A 210 -9.75 -21.93 -3.21
N ASN A 211 -9.65 -22.76 -2.17
CA ASN A 211 -10.79 -23.47 -1.56
C ASN A 211 -11.57 -22.59 -0.56
N PHE A 212 -12.20 -21.53 -1.07
CA PHE A 212 -13.07 -20.61 -0.32
C PHE A 212 -14.04 -19.91 -1.27
N GLY A 213 -14.96 -19.12 -0.71
CA GLY A 213 -16.00 -18.43 -1.48
C GLY A 213 -17.15 -19.36 -1.85
N VAL A 214 -18.32 -18.79 -2.13
CA VAL A 214 -19.46 -19.55 -2.63
C VAL A 214 -19.20 -20.01 -4.07
N PRO A 215 -19.71 -21.18 -4.52
CA PRO A 215 -19.56 -21.60 -5.90
C PRO A 215 -20.13 -20.57 -6.89
N ALA A 216 -19.34 -20.21 -7.88
CA ALA A 216 -19.76 -19.32 -8.96
C ALA A 216 -20.84 -19.96 -9.85
N VAL A 217 -21.85 -19.18 -10.24
CA VAL A 217 -22.87 -19.61 -11.21
C VAL A 217 -22.54 -19.01 -12.58
N TYR A 218 -22.12 -19.85 -13.51
CA TYR A 218 -21.72 -19.44 -14.86
C TYR A 218 -22.93 -19.43 -15.81
N PRO A 219 -23.30 -18.29 -16.42
CA PRO A 219 -24.42 -18.21 -17.36
C PRO A 219 -24.36 -19.25 -18.47
N CYS A 220 -23.19 -19.50 -19.06
CA CYS A 220 -23.01 -20.45 -20.16
C CYS A 220 -23.26 -21.91 -19.78
N GLN A 221 -23.21 -22.21 -18.49
CA GLN A 221 -23.44 -23.56 -17.94
C GLN A 221 -24.87 -23.74 -17.44
N THR A 222 -25.66 -22.67 -17.35
CA THR A 222 -26.95 -22.68 -16.64
C THR A 222 -28.10 -22.10 -17.46
N THR A 223 -28.00 -20.84 -17.86
CA THR A 223 -29.13 -20.05 -18.36
C THR A 223 -28.96 -19.60 -19.81
N VAL A 224 -27.73 -19.64 -20.34
CA VAL A 224 -27.40 -19.13 -21.68
C VAL A 224 -26.68 -20.20 -22.49
N LYS A 225 -27.10 -20.39 -23.74
CA LYS A 225 -26.36 -21.21 -24.71
C LYS A 225 -25.29 -20.35 -25.39
N CYS A 226 -24.09 -20.34 -24.81
CA CYS A 226 -22.98 -19.56 -25.36
C CYS A 226 -22.44 -20.16 -26.67
N ALA A 227 -22.12 -19.29 -27.62
CA ALA A 227 -21.53 -19.68 -28.90
C ALA A 227 -19.99 -19.56 -28.83
N LYS A 228 -19.31 -20.05 -29.87
CA LYS A 228 -17.86 -19.89 -30.05
C LYS A 228 -17.49 -18.71 -30.95
N THR A 229 -18.44 -17.82 -31.21
CA THR A 229 -18.32 -16.67 -32.11
C THR A 229 -18.21 -15.38 -31.31
N ALA A 230 -17.77 -14.31 -31.98
CA ALA A 230 -17.73 -12.99 -31.37
C ALA A 230 -19.11 -12.56 -30.84
N LEU A 231 -19.13 -12.02 -29.62
CA LEU A 231 -20.28 -11.37 -28.99
C LEU A 231 -20.64 -10.09 -29.76
N PRO A 232 -21.90 -9.65 -29.78
CA PRO A 232 -22.27 -8.34 -30.30
C PRO A 232 -21.76 -7.22 -29.37
N VAL A 233 -21.41 -6.05 -29.92
CA VAL A 233 -21.04 -4.88 -29.09
C VAL A 233 -22.32 -4.38 -28.42
N PRO A 234 -22.34 -4.16 -27.09
CA PRO A 234 -23.53 -3.65 -26.42
C PRO A 234 -23.78 -2.18 -26.81
N THR A 235 -24.97 -1.89 -27.36
CA THR A 235 -25.32 -0.54 -27.87
C THR A 235 -26.19 0.29 -26.92
N GLY A 236 -26.63 -0.28 -25.79
CA GLY A 236 -27.60 0.32 -24.86
C GLY A 236 -27.09 0.52 -23.44
N LEU A 237 -25.77 0.60 -23.25
CA LEU A 237 -25.19 0.80 -21.91
C LEU A 237 -25.54 2.20 -21.37
N PRO A 238 -25.85 2.34 -20.07
CA PRO A 238 -26.11 3.63 -19.47
C PRO A 238 -24.80 4.45 -19.38
N THR A 239 -24.90 5.78 -19.46
CA THR A 239 -23.75 6.69 -19.32
C THR A 239 -23.12 6.66 -17.94
N THR A 240 -23.88 6.25 -16.93
CA THR A 240 -23.43 5.99 -15.57
C THR A 240 -24.03 4.67 -15.08
N PRO A 241 -23.29 3.83 -14.35
CA PRO A 241 -23.81 2.56 -13.87
C PRO A 241 -25.08 2.72 -13.01
N LYS A 242 -26.03 1.80 -13.16
CA LYS A 242 -27.31 1.80 -12.45
C LYS A 242 -27.37 0.66 -11.44
N ALA A 243 -27.96 0.94 -10.29
CA ALA A 243 -28.25 -0.08 -9.28
C ALA A 243 -29.20 -1.15 -9.83
N GLY A 244 -29.02 -2.40 -9.40
CA GLY A 244 -29.86 -3.54 -9.80
C GLY A 244 -29.55 -4.11 -11.19
N ASN A 245 -28.80 -3.39 -12.03
CA ASN A 245 -28.22 -3.96 -13.24
C ASN A 245 -27.15 -5.00 -12.89
N LYS A 246 -26.94 -5.97 -13.78
CA LYS A 246 -25.75 -6.82 -13.80
C LYS A 246 -24.54 -6.04 -14.32
N PRO A 247 -23.29 -6.48 -14.07
CA PRO A 247 -22.09 -5.80 -14.55
C PRO A 247 -22.11 -5.56 -16.06
N SER A 248 -22.49 -6.56 -16.86
CA SER A 248 -22.56 -6.44 -18.33
C SER A 248 -23.68 -5.54 -18.84
N GLN A 249 -24.62 -5.15 -17.99
CA GLN A 249 -25.66 -4.16 -18.33
C GLN A 249 -25.22 -2.73 -18.01
N ASN A 250 -24.14 -2.56 -17.25
CA ASN A 250 -23.52 -1.27 -16.93
C ASN A 250 -22.22 -1.03 -17.72
N PHE A 251 -21.50 -2.09 -18.11
CA PHE A 251 -20.17 -2.03 -18.73
C PHE A 251 -20.09 -2.93 -19.97
N ASP A 252 -19.29 -2.55 -20.96
CA ASP A 252 -18.92 -3.45 -22.04
C ASP A 252 -17.92 -4.50 -21.53
N LEU A 253 -18.45 -5.66 -21.18
CA LEU A 253 -17.67 -6.81 -20.74
C LEU A 253 -17.38 -7.82 -21.86
N THR A 254 -17.75 -7.50 -23.11
CA THR A 254 -17.61 -8.46 -24.22
C THR A 254 -16.18 -8.74 -24.60
N SER A 255 -15.25 -7.86 -24.25
CA SER A 255 -13.83 -7.98 -24.58
C SER A 255 -12.95 -8.05 -23.32
N TRP A 256 -13.41 -8.80 -22.32
CA TRP A 256 -12.70 -9.10 -21.08
C TRP A 256 -12.93 -10.56 -20.70
N TYR A 257 -11.93 -11.23 -20.13
CA TYR A 257 -12.17 -12.35 -19.20
C TYR A 257 -11.80 -11.90 -17.79
N LEU A 258 -12.40 -12.50 -16.76
CA LEU A 258 -12.11 -12.22 -15.35
C LEU A 258 -11.36 -13.39 -14.74
N SER A 259 -10.26 -13.12 -14.04
CA SER A 259 -9.59 -14.12 -13.21
C SER A 259 -9.98 -13.93 -11.75
N GLN A 260 -10.36 -15.01 -11.08
CA GLN A 260 -10.80 -14.98 -9.67
C GLN A 260 -9.90 -15.84 -8.79
N PRO A 261 -9.66 -15.46 -7.53
CA PRO A 261 -8.68 -16.13 -6.67
C PRO A 261 -9.18 -17.45 -6.06
N PHE A 262 -10.23 -18.05 -6.63
CA PHE A 262 -10.83 -19.33 -6.25
C PHE A 262 -10.31 -20.48 -7.12
N ASP A 263 -10.49 -21.72 -6.65
CA ASP A 263 -10.12 -22.97 -7.32
C ASP A 263 -11.20 -24.02 -7.03
N HIS A 264 -12.44 -23.76 -7.44
CA HIS A 264 -13.58 -24.63 -7.13
C HIS A 264 -13.55 -25.94 -7.93
N ASP A 265 -12.85 -25.98 -9.06
CA ASP A 265 -12.66 -27.20 -9.86
C ASP A 265 -11.41 -28.03 -9.45
N ASN A 266 -10.63 -27.56 -8.46
CA ASN A 266 -9.44 -28.20 -7.92
C ASN A 266 -8.32 -28.44 -8.96
N ASN A 267 -8.19 -27.56 -9.95
CA ASN A 267 -7.15 -27.63 -10.96
C ASN A 267 -5.85 -26.88 -10.57
N ASN A 268 -5.80 -26.27 -9.37
CA ASN A 268 -4.71 -25.42 -8.86
C ASN A 268 -4.45 -24.16 -9.68
N ARG A 269 -5.49 -23.60 -10.30
CA ARG A 269 -5.46 -22.33 -11.04
C ARG A 269 -6.68 -21.48 -10.66
N PRO A 270 -6.60 -20.16 -10.91
CA PRO A 270 -7.76 -19.28 -10.82
C PRO A 270 -8.95 -19.79 -11.64
N ASP A 271 -10.13 -19.69 -11.06
CA ASP A 271 -11.40 -19.85 -11.77
C ASP A 271 -11.63 -18.64 -12.69
N ASP A 272 -11.32 -18.82 -13.97
CA ASP A 272 -11.49 -17.79 -14.99
C ASP A 272 -12.93 -17.77 -15.54
N VAL A 273 -13.49 -16.56 -15.68
CA VAL A 273 -14.81 -16.29 -16.26
C VAL A 273 -14.64 -15.80 -17.69
N SER A 274 -15.19 -16.56 -18.65
CA SER A 274 -15.07 -16.28 -20.08
C SER A 274 -15.76 -14.97 -20.49
N GLU A 275 -15.43 -14.47 -21.68
CA GLU A 275 -16.10 -13.28 -22.24
C GLU A 275 -17.61 -13.48 -22.38
N TRP A 276 -18.03 -14.70 -22.73
CA TRP A 276 -19.44 -15.05 -22.88
C TRP A 276 -20.17 -15.08 -21.53
N ASP A 277 -19.57 -15.64 -20.48
CA ASP A 277 -20.17 -15.62 -19.15
C ASP A 277 -20.27 -14.19 -18.61
N LEU A 278 -19.21 -13.41 -18.72
CA LEU A 278 -19.19 -12.00 -18.28
C LEU A 278 -20.25 -11.18 -19.00
N ALA A 279 -20.30 -11.24 -20.33
CA ALA A 279 -21.27 -10.49 -21.12
C ALA A 279 -22.73 -10.88 -20.82
N ASN A 280 -22.96 -12.09 -20.31
CA ASN A 280 -24.29 -12.61 -19.98
C ASN A 280 -24.65 -12.50 -18.49
N GLY A 281 -24.06 -11.51 -17.79
CA GLY A 281 -24.55 -11.09 -16.48
C GLY A 281 -23.96 -11.87 -15.31
N TYR A 282 -22.79 -12.47 -15.51
CA TYR A 282 -22.01 -13.07 -14.42
C TYR A 282 -21.80 -12.08 -13.27
N GLU A 283 -22.01 -12.56 -12.06
CA GLU A 283 -21.62 -11.91 -10.80
C GLU A 283 -21.15 -12.97 -9.82
N HIS A 284 -20.15 -12.62 -9.01
CA HIS A 284 -19.79 -13.32 -7.79
C HIS A 284 -20.03 -12.40 -6.59
N PRO A 285 -20.89 -12.77 -5.63
CA PRO A 285 -21.33 -11.87 -4.56
C PRO A 285 -20.19 -11.38 -3.65
N ASP A 286 -19.11 -12.15 -3.53
CA ASP A 286 -17.99 -11.77 -2.67
C ASP A 286 -16.93 -10.90 -3.35
N VAL A 287 -16.72 -11.04 -4.67
CA VAL A 287 -15.51 -10.49 -5.33
C VAL A 287 -15.75 -9.71 -6.62
N PHE A 288 -16.88 -9.91 -7.29
CA PHE A 288 -17.18 -9.27 -8.57
C PHE A 288 -18.69 -9.05 -8.73
N TYR A 289 -19.19 -7.87 -8.39
CA TYR A 289 -20.63 -7.62 -8.36
C TYR A 289 -20.97 -6.15 -8.53
N THR A 290 -22.25 -5.88 -8.81
CA THR A 290 -22.80 -4.52 -8.88
C THR A 290 -23.17 -4.03 -7.49
N ALA A 291 -22.53 -2.95 -7.04
CA ALA A 291 -22.82 -2.27 -5.78
C ALA A 291 -24.23 -1.64 -5.76
N LYS A 292 -24.68 -1.24 -4.57
CA LYS A 292 -25.98 -0.58 -4.37
C LYS A 292 -26.16 0.72 -5.16
N ASP A 293 -25.08 1.38 -5.54
CA ASP A 293 -25.06 2.60 -6.36
C ASP A 293 -24.79 2.32 -7.84
N GLY A 294 -24.73 1.04 -8.26
CA GLY A 294 -24.45 0.61 -9.62
C GLY A 294 -22.99 0.38 -9.95
N GLY A 295 -22.04 0.80 -9.11
CA GLY A 295 -20.61 0.63 -9.37
C GLY A 295 -20.20 -0.85 -9.44
N LEU A 296 -19.19 -1.17 -10.26
CA LEU A 296 -18.65 -2.52 -10.39
C LEU A 296 -17.55 -2.76 -9.36
N VAL A 297 -17.81 -3.63 -8.39
CA VAL A 297 -16.88 -3.97 -7.31
C VAL A 297 -15.91 -5.05 -7.75
N PHE A 298 -14.63 -4.84 -7.44
CA PHE A 298 -13.60 -5.86 -7.44
C PHE A 298 -13.02 -5.99 -6.03
N LYS A 299 -12.98 -7.20 -5.48
CA LYS A 299 -12.35 -7.50 -4.18
C LYS A 299 -11.34 -8.61 -4.33
N SER A 300 -10.11 -8.42 -3.84
CA SER A 300 -9.09 -9.47 -3.76
C SER A 300 -8.58 -9.56 -2.33
N PHE A 301 -8.70 -10.75 -1.75
CA PHE A 301 -8.08 -11.08 -0.47
C PHE A 301 -6.55 -11.20 -0.61
N VAL A 302 -5.84 -11.28 0.52
CA VAL A 302 -4.44 -11.73 0.56
C VAL A 302 -4.38 -13.21 0.20
N LYS A 303 -5.31 -14.03 0.70
CA LYS A 303 -5.42 -15.45 0.31
C LYS A 303 -5.93 -15.64 -1.11
N GLY A 304 -5.63 -16.81 -1.67
CA GLY A 304 -6.22 -17.29 -2.92
C GLY A 304 -5.28 -18.08 -3.81
N VAL A 305 -5.80 -18.79 -4.80
CA VAL A 305 -4.93 -19.42 -5.81
C VAL A 305 -4.28 -18.33 -6.67
N ARG A 306 -3.09 -18.62 -7.21
CA ARG A 306 -2.30 -17.68 -8.02
C ARG A 306 -2.29 -18.13 -9.49
N THR A 307 -2.19 -17.15 -10.39
CA THR A 307 -2.16 -17.38 -11.85
C THR A 307 -0.99 -18.25 -12.32
N SER A 308 0.11 -18.28 -11.56
CA SER A 308 1.28 -19.15 -11.84
C SER A 308 2.11 -19.37 -10.57
N PRO A 309 3.02 -20.36 -10.56
CA PRO A 309 3.98 -20.55 -9.46
C PRO A 309 4.84 -19.30 -9.17
N ASN A 310 5.18 -18.53 -10.22
CA ASN A 310 6.00 -17.32 -10.11
C ASN A 310 5.21 -16.10 -9.61
N THR A 311 3.88 -16.16 -9.66
CA THR A 311 3.03 -15.08 -9.16
C THR A 311 2.98 -15.15 -7.63
N LYS A 312 3.37 -14.08 -6.95
CA LYS A 312 3.26 -13.99 -5.48
C LYS A 312 1.83 -13.73 -5.04
N TYR A 313 1.11 -12.84 -5.70
CA TYR A 313 -0.11 -12.26 -5.15
C TYR A 313 -1.40 -12.72 -5.83
N ALA A 314 -2.51 -12.72 -5.08
CA ALA A 314 -3.84 -13.02 -5.60
C ALA A 314 -4.41 -11.83 -6.38
N ARG A 315 -5.38 -12.08 -7.27
CA ARG A 315 -6.04 -11.04 -8.05
C ARG A 315 -7.52 -11.34 -8.23
N THR A 316 -8.32 -10.29 -8.29
CA THR A 316 -9.63 -10.30 -8.95
C THR A 316 -9.56 -9.24 -10.04
N GLU A 317 -9.21 -9.67 -11.24
CA GLU A 317 -8.70 -8.78 -12.28
C GLU A 317 -9.11 -9.26 -13.66
N MET A 318 -9.54 -8.33 -14.49
CA MET A 318 -9.88 -8.60 -15.88
C MET A 318 -8.66 -8.49 -16.78
N ARG A 319 -8.69 -9.29 -17.85
CA ARG A 319 -7.71 -9.32 -18.93
C ARG A 319 -8.45 -9.05 -20.23
N GLU A 320 -8.00 -8.07 -20.99
CA GLU A 320 -8.64 -7.66 -22.25
C GLU A 320 -8.65 -8.78 -23.29
N MET A 321 -9.76 -9.00 -24.00
CA MET A 321 -9.93 -10.05 -24.99
C MET A 321 -10.54 -9.49 -26.28
N LEU A 322 -9.74 -8.92 -27.18
CA LEU A 322 -10.25 -8.31 -28.43
C LEU A 322 -10.96 -9.32 -29.35
N ARG A 323 -10.78 -10.64 -29.14
CA ARG A 323 -11.54 -11.69 -29.85
C ARG A 323 -13.02 -11.73 -29.49
N ARG A 324 -13.39 -11.12 -28.35
CA ARG A 324 -14.77 -10.93 -27.90
C ARG A 324 -15.59 -12.23 -27.81
N GLY A 325 -15.00 -13.29 -27.26
CA GLY A 325 -15.66 -14.61 -27.17
C GLY A 325 -15.53 -15.50 -28.40
N ASP A 326 -14.89 -15.04 -29.49
CA ASP A 326 -14.51 -15.91 -30.59
C ASP A 326 -13.33 -16.81 -30.20
N THR A 327 -13.65 -17.99 -29.69
CA THR A 327 -12.66 -18.96 -29.20
C THR A 327 -11.84 -19.63 -30.31
N SER A 328 -12.12 -19.37 -31.59
CA SER A 328 -11.21 -19.77 -32.68
C SER A 328 -9.92 -18.95 -32.68
N ILE A 329 -9.93 -17.78 -32.04
CA ILE A 329 -8.78 -16.88 -31.93
C ILE A 329 -8.01 -17.20 -30.64
N PRO A 330 -6.72 -17.56 -30.72
CA PRO A 330 -5.92 -17.88 -29.55
C PRO A 330 -5.80 -16.70 -28.59
N THR A 331 -5.77 -16.98 -27.29
CA THR A 331 -5.63 -15.94 -26.25
C THR A 331 -4.29 -15.19 -26.38
N LYS A 332 -3.21 -15.89 -26.70
CA LYS A 332 -1.84 -15.38 -26.75
C LYS A 332 -1.33 -15.20 -28.19
N GLY A 333 -0.40 -14.28 -28.37
CA GLY A 333 0.29 -14.03 -29.64
C GLY A 333 -0.18 -12.77 -30.36
N VAL A 334 0.60 -12.31 -31.34
CA VAL A 334 0.22 -11.20 -32.23
C VAL A 334 -0.87 -11.70 -33.18
N ASN A 335 -2.12 -11.48 -32.79
CA ASN A 335 -3.31 -11.98 -33.47
C ASN A 335 -4.50 -11.06 -33.18
N LYS A 336 -5.70 -11.44 -33.62
CA LYS A 336 -6.92 -10.64 -33.46
C LYS A 336 -7.45 -10.49 -32.02
N ASN A 337 -6.85 -11.17 -31.03
CA ASN A 337 -7.21 -11.02 -29.63
C ASN A 337 -6.39 -9.95 -28.89
N ASN A 338 -5.24 -9.55 -29.43
CA ASN A 338 -4.27 -8.70 -28.76
C ASN A 338 -3.90 -7.52 -29.65
N TRP A 339 -3.40 -6.44 -29.06
CA TRP A 339 -2.96 -5.26 -29.80
C TRP A 339 -1.44 -5.11 -29.76
N VAL A 340 -0.90 -4.22 -30.58
CA VAL A 340 0.54 -3.90 -30.60
C VAL A 340 0.74 -2.39 -30.63
N PHE A 341 1.93 -1.91 -30.31
CA PHE A 341 2.24 -0.47 -30.44
C PHE A 341 2.38 -0.10 -31.91
N SER A 342 2.07 1.14 -32.29
CA SER A 342 2.26 1.62 -33.67
C SER A 342 3.74 1.72 -34.09
N SER A 343 4.67 1.54 -33.15
CA SER A 343 6.12 1.42 -33.38
C SER A 343 6.56 -0.01 -33.71
N ALA A 344 5.72 -1.03 -33.47
CA ALA A 344 6.01 -2.42 -33.82
C ALA A 344 6.12 -2.61 -35.34
N PRO A 345 6.73 -3.70 -35.85
CA PRO A 345 6.81 -3.98 -37.27
C PRO A 345 5.44 -3.99 -37.95
N VAL A 346 5.38 -3.52 -39.19
CA VAL A 346 4.13 -3.45 -39.98
C VAL A 346 3.40 -4.80 -40.08
N ALA A 347 4.14 -5.91 -40.12
CA ALA A 347 3.55 -7.25 -40.12
C ALA A 347 2.70 -7.51 -38.86
N ASP A 348 3.20 -7.08 -37.70
CA ASP A 348 2.52 -7.25 -36.42
C ASP A 348 1.30 -6.34 -36.33
N GLN A 349 1.43 -5.09 -36.78
CA GLN A 349 0.31 -4.14 -36.83
C GLN A 349 -0.86 -4.67 -37.68
N LYS A 350 -0.56 -5.35 -38.80
CA LYS A 350 -1.58 -5.98 -39.67
C LYS A 350 -2.22 -7.22 -39.02
N ALA A 351 -1.41 -8.01 -38.30
CA ALA A 351 -1.86 -9.25 -37.67
C ALA A 351 -2.72 -9.00 -36.40
N ALA A 352 -2.39 -7.97 -35.63
CA ALA A 352 -3.04 -7.60 -34.37
C ALA A 352 -4.54 -7.27 -34.50
N GLY A 353 -5.26 -7.36 -33.37
CA GLY A 353 -6.65 -6.93 -33.22
C GLY A 353 -6.82 -5.42 -33.03
N GLY A 354 -5.74 -4.72 -32.68
CA GLY A 354 -5.69 -3.27 -32.54
C GLY A 354 -4.25 -2.76 -32.61
N VAL A 355 -4.10 -1.45 -32.86
CA VAL A 355 -2.80 -0.76 -32.85
C VAL A 355 -2.90 0.42 -31.88
N ASP A 356 -1.88 0.60 -31.04
CA ASP A 356 -1.90 1.50 -29.89
C ASP A 356 -3.06 1.19 -28.94
N GLY A 357 -3.19 1.96 -27.85
CA GLY A 357 -4.25 1.70 -26.88
C GLY A 357 -4.47 2.85 -25.91
N VAL A 358 -5.72 3.10 -25.58
CA VAL A 358 -6.12 3.97 -24.47
C VAL A 358 -7.06 3.18 -23.57
N MET A 359 -6.76 3.13 -22.27
CA MET A 359 -7.69 2.67 -21.24
C MET A 359 -7.99 3.82 -20.28
N GLU A 360 -9.27 4.10 -20.09
CA GLU A 360 -9.77 5.08 -19.11
C GLU A 360 -10.68 4.40 -18.11
N ALA A 361 -10.48 4.71 -16.82
CA ALA A 361 -11.37 4.26 -15.77
C ALA A 361 -11.66 5.38 -14.78
N THR A 362 -12.85 5.33 -14.19
CA THR A 362 -13.24 6.11 -13.02
C THR A 362 -13.56 5.12 -11.92
N LEU A 363 -12.97 5.28 -10.75
CA LEU A 363 -13.15 4.38 -9.62
C LEU A 363 -13.06 5.13 -8.30
N LYS A 364 -13.42 4.45 -7.22
CA LYS A 364 -13.00 4.78 -5.87
C LYS A 364 -12.34 3.56 -5.22
N ILE A 365 -11.44 3.79 -4.27
CA ILE A 365 -10.91 2.70 -3.44
C ILE A 365 -11.79 2.57 -2.21
N ASP A 366 -12.34 1.37 -1.97
CA ASP A 366 -13.22 1.13 -0.83
C ASP A 366 -12.42 0.70 0.40
N HIS A 367 -11.40 -0.14 0.18
CA HIS A 367 -10.58 -0.71 1.24
C HIS A 367 -9.18 -1.07 0.72
N THR A 368 -8.18 -0.93 1.59
CA THR A 368 -6.82 -1.43 1.37
C THR A 368 -6.45 -2.37 2.49
N THR A 369 -5.51 -3.30 2.24
CA THR A 369 -4.97 -4.12 3.32
C THR A 369 -4.38 -3.23 4.42
N THR A 370 -4.67 -3.55 5.68
CA THR A 370 -4.14 -2.83 6.86
C THR A 370 -3.13 -3.66 7.64
N THR A 371 -2.93 -4.92 7.25
CA THR A 371 -2.00 -5.87 7.85
C THR A 371 -0.90 -6.25 6.86
N GLY A 372 0.23 -6.74 7.36
CA GLY A 372 1.37 -7.19 6.53
C GLY A 372 2.62 -6.33 6.70
N GLU A 373 3.68 -6.73 6.01
CA GLU A 373 4.98 -6.07 6.10
C GLU A 373 4.92 -4.64 5.55
N ALA A 374 5.82 -3.80 6.08
CA ALA A 374 5.96 -2.39 5.75
C ALA A 374 6.06 -2.08 4.26
N GLY A 375 6.71 -2.96 3.49
CA GLY A 375 6.89 -2.80 2.05
C GLY A 375 5.68 -3.22 1.21
N GLU A 376 4.68 -3.85 1.82
CA GLU A 376 3.54 -4.47 1.13
C GLU A 376 2.19 -3.90 1.54
N VAL A 377 2.02 -3.53 2.81
CA VAL A 377 0.75 -3.10 3.38
C VAL A 377 0.12 -1.95 2.58
N GLY A 378 -1.19 -2.09 2.33
CA GLY A 378 -2.00 -1.08 1.69
C GLY A 378 -1.88 -0.98 0.17
N ARG A 379 -0.98 -1.75 -0.45
CA ARG A 379 -0.60 -1.60 -1.87
C ARG A 379 -1.32 -2.63 -2.76
N PHE A 380 -1.82 -2.16 -3.90
CA PHE A 380 -2.34 -3.02 -4.97
C PHE A 380 -2.36 -2.30 -6.31
N ILE A 381 -2.47 -3.06 -7.39
CA ILE A 381 -2.53 -2.56 -8.76
C ILE A 381 -3.99 -2.44 -9.21
N ILE A 382 -4.31 -1.34 -9.89
CA ILE A 382 -5.66 -1.01 -10.40
C ILE A 382 -5.79 -1.04 -11.93
N GLY A 383 -4.67 -0.96 -12.64
CA GLY A 383 -4.63 -1.01 -14.10
C GLY A 383 -3.24 -1.36 -14.64
N GLN A 384 -3.18 -2.09 -15.76
CA GLN A 384 -1.92 -2.56 -16.35
C GLN A 384 -1.96 -2.59 -17.87
N ILE A 385 -0.79 -2.58 -18.48
CA ILE A 385 -0.53 -3.17 -19.81
C ILE A 385 0.47 -4.30 -19.56
N HIS A 386 0.28 -5.43 -20.22
CA HIS A 386 1.18 -6.58 -20.13
C HIS A 386 1.47 -7.10 -21.54
N ASP A 387 2.70 -7.56 -21.78
CA ASP A 387 3.02 -8.37 -22.94
C ASP A 387 2.95 -9.89 -22.61
N GLN A 388 3.74 -10.75 -23.25
CA GLN A 388 3.85 -12.16 -22.85
C GLN A 388 4.52 -12.38 -21.48
N ASP A 389 5.47 -11.51 -21.11
CA ASP A 389 6.45 -11.74 -20.04
C ASP A 389 6.55 -10.55 -19.08
N ASP A 390 6.46 -9.32 -19.60
CA ASP A 390 6.79 -8.07 -18.88
C ASP A 390 5.63 -7.05 -18.92
N GLU A 391 5.71 -6.01 -18.10
CA GLU A 391 4.65 -5.01 -17.99
C GLU A 391 5.08 -3.59 -18.39
N PRO A 392 4.66 -3.09 -19.58
CA PRO A 392 4.88 -1.68 -19.95
C PRO A 392 4.37 -0.68 -18.90
N ILE A 393 3.32 -1.04 -18.15
CA ILE A 393 2.87 -0.28 -16.99
C ILE A 393 2.14 -1.15 -15.97
N ARG A 394 2.42 -0.91 -14.69
CA ARG A 394 1.59 -1.32 -13.54
C ARG A 394 1.22 -0.08 -12.73
N LEU A 395 -0.07 0.29 -12.72
CA LEU A 395 -0.59 1.45 -11.99
C LEU A 395 -1.06 1.03 -10.59
N TYR A 396 -0.46 1.60 -9.56
CA TYR A 396 -0.69 1.26 -8.16
C TYR A 396 -1.55 2.30 -7.46
N TYR A 397 -2.32 1.83 -6.48
CA TYR A 397 -2.78 2.62 -5.35
C TYR A 397 -2.14 2.07 -4.08
N ARG A 398 -1.77 2.96 -3.15
CA ARG A 398 -1.26 2.55 -1.83
C ARG A 398 -1.76 3.48 -0.74
N LYS A 399 -2.37 2.94 0.32
CA LYS A 399 -2.69 3.70 1.54
C LYS A 399 -2.13 3.00 2.77
N LEU A 400 -1.28 3.68 3.53
CA LEU A 400 -0.77 3.14 4.79
C LEU A 400 -1.87 3.18 5.89
N PRO A 401 -1.84 2.27 6.87
CA PRO A 401 -2.83 2.25 7.95
C PRO A 401 -2.90 3.56 8.75
N ASN A 402 -1.74 4.18 8.98
CA ASN A 402 -1.57 5.42 9.74
C ASN A 402 -1.71 6.70 8.89
N GLN A 403 -2.00 6.60 7.59
CA GLN A 403 -2.22 7.75 6.71
C GLN A 403 -3.70 7.88 6.38
N GLU A 404 -4.26 9.09 6.41
CA GLU A 404 -5.68 9.31 6.06
C GLU A 404 -5.96 9.09 4.57
N LYS A 405 -4.98 9.37 3.71
CA LYS A 405 -5.09 9.31 2.25
C LYS A 405 -4.01 8.43 1.64
N GLY A 406 -4.29 7.87 0.48
CA GLY A 406 -3.37 7.04 -0.29
C GLY A 406 -2.69 7.80 -1.44
N THR A 407 -1.66 7.15 -1.98
CA THR A 407 -0.91 7.58 -3.15
C THR A 407 -1.32 6.81 -4.40
N VAL A 408 -1.05 7.40 -5.56
CA VAL A 408 -1.15 6.76 -6.88
C VAL A 408 0.14 7.03 -7.64
N TYR A 409 0.75 5.96 -8.13
CA TYR A 409 2.02 5.96 -8.85
C TYR A 409 2.05 4.74 -9.78
N PHE A 410 3.02 4.66 -10.69
CA PHE A 410 3.15 3.49 -11.55
C PHE A 410 4.61 3.05 -11.71
N ALA A 411 4.77 1.78 -12.08
CA ALA A 411 6.05 1.25 -12.56
C ALA A 411 5.99 1.04 -14.07
N HIS A 412 7.06 1.37 -14.77
CA HIS A 412 7.33 0.97 -16.16
C HIS A 412 8.51 0.00 -16.16
N GLU A 413 8.31 -1.20 -16.71
CA GLU A 413 9.38 -2.16 -16.90
C GLU A 413 10.09 -1.93 -18.24
N ASN A 414 11.43 -2.01 -18.23
CA ASN A 414 12.23 -2.02 -19.45
C ASN A 414 12.60 -3.47 -19.80
N THR A 415 11.96 -4.06 -20.84
CA THR A 415 12.16 -5.48 -21.23
C THR A 415 13.63 -5.79 -21.59
N LEU A 416 14.39 -4.81 -22.09
CA LEU A 416 15.78 -5.02 -22.49
C LEU A 416 16.73 -5.08 -21.29
N LYS A 417 16.36 -4.46 -20.17
CA LYS A 417 17.17 -4.35 -18.96
C LYS A 417 16.66 -5.22 -17.81
N GLY A 418 15.39 -5.63 -17.84
CA GLY A 418 14.72 -6.29 -16.71
C GLY A 418 14.65 -5.40 -15.46
N THR A 419 14.46 -4.09 -15.66
CA THR A 419 14.44 -3.10 -14.58
C THR A 419 13.14 -2.32 -14.55
N ASP A 420 12.65 -2.05 -13.35
CA ASP A 420 11.52 -1.15 -13.11
C ASP A 420 11.99 0.30 -12.90
N GLN A 421 11.23 1.22 -13.51
CA GLN A 421 11.28 2.65 -13.19
C GLN A 421 9.95 3.06 -12.57
N TYR A 422 10.00 3.73 -11.42
CA TYR A 422 8.83 4.19 -10.68
C TYR A 422 8.57 5.68 -10.95
N PHE A 423 7.31 6.03 -11.16
CA PHE A 423 6.87 7.38 -11.49
C PHE A 423 5.71 7.79 -10.58
N ASP A 424 5.91 8.88 -9.87
CA ASP A 424 4.92 9.47 -8.98
C ASP A 424 3.86 10.24 -9.79
N LEU A 425 2.60 10.18 -9.35
CA LEU A 425 1.49 10.96 -9.90
C LEU A 425 0.83 11.78 -8.78
N VAL A 426 0.23 11.08 -7.82
CA VAL A 426 -0.29 11.67 -6.58
C VAL A 426 0.46 10.99 -5.44
N GLY A 427 1.65 11.51 -5.16
CA GLY A 427 2.61 10.86 -4.26
C GLY A 427 3.26 9.64 -4.89
N GLY A 428 4.09 8.97 -4.11
CA GLY A 428 4.94 7.88 -4.60
C GLY A 428 4.73 6.56 -3.89
N MET A 429 5.66 5.64 -4.17
CA MET A 429 5.58 4.26 -3.68
C MET A 429 5.70 4.12 -2.16
N THR A 430 6.20 5.13 -1.45
CA THR A 430 6.30 5.12 0.02
C THR A 430 4.93 5.04 0.68
N GLY A 431 3.89 5.61 0.05
CA GLY A 431 2.55 5.72 0.61
C GLY A 431 2.36 6.93 1.53
N GLU A 432 3.35 7.82 1.61
CA GLU A 432 3.33 9.04 2.42
C GLU A 432 3.07 10.26 1.52
N ILE A 433 2.00 11.00 1.83
CA ILE A 433 1.61 12.21 1.08
C ILE A 433 0.85 13.24 1.92
N GLY A 434 0.47 12.91 3.15
CA GLY A 434 -0.37 13.78 3.97
C GLY A 434 -1.70 14.13 3.28
N ASP A 435 -2.08 15.40 3.33
CA ASP A 435 -3.40 15.87 2.92
C ASP A 435 -3.63 15.91 1.40
N ASP A 436 -2.58 15.78 0.58
CA ASP A 436 -2.69 15.90 -0.88
C ASP A 436 -3.06 14.60 -1.60
N GLY A 437 -3.14 13.49 -0.86
CA GLY A 437 -3.47 12.15 -1.37
C GLY A 437 -4.93 11.99 -1.84
N ILE A 438 -5.30 10.73 -2.07
CA ILE A 438 -6.67 10.30 -2.43
C ILE A 438 -7.24 9.48 -1.28
N ALA A 439 -8.38 9.89 -0.73
CA ALA A 439 -9.00 9.18 0.39
C ALA A 439 -9.71 7.89 -0.05
N LEU A 440 -9.93 6.96 0.89
CA LEU A 440 -10.90 5.88 0.66
C LEU A 440 -12.30 6.48 0.40
N GLY A 441 -13.02 5.94 -0.59
CA GLY A 441 -14.31 6.43 -1.04
C GLY A 441 -14.26 7.64 -1.99
N GLU A 442 -13.13 8.31 -2.13
CA GLU A 442 -12.94 9.41 -3.08
C GLU A 442 -12.92 8.87 -4.53
N LYS A 443 -13.77 9.42 -5.40
CA LYS A 443 -13.76 9.08 -6.82
C LYS A 443 -12.64 9.82 -7.53
N PHE A 444 -11.86 9.10 -8.32
CA PHE A 444 -10.87 9.65 -9.23
C PHE A 444 -10.90 8.87 -10.55
N SER A 445 -10.22 9.39 -11.56
CA SER A 445 -10.06 8.69 -12.83
C SER A 445 -8.60 8.53 -13.20
N TYR A 446 -8.28 7.48 -13.94
CA TYR A 446 -6.99 7.34 -14.60
C TYR A 446 -7.17 7.14 -16.11
N ARG A 447 -6.14 7.55 -16.86
CA ARG A 447 -5.97 7.25 -18.27
C ARG A 447 -4.58 6.71 -18.51
N ILE A 448 -4.49 5.56 -19.17
CA ILE A 448 -3.26 4.96 -19.68
C ILE A 448 -3.36 5.01 -21.21
N ALA A 449 -2.51 5.81 -21.86
CA ALA A 449 -2.52 6.00 -23.30
C ALA A 449 -1.15 5.69 -23.90
N VAL A 450 -1.09 4.76 -24.85
CA VAL A 450 0.10 4.44 -25.62
C VAL A 450 -0.08 4.93 -27.04
N LYS A 451 0.93 5.61 -27.58
CA LYS A 451 1.04 5.95 -29.00
C LYS A 451 2.47 5.70 -29.47
N GLY A 452 2.68 4.65 -30.26
CA GLY A 452 4.02 4.15 -30.59
C GLY A 452 4.84 3.90 -29.32
N ASN A 453 6.00 4.53 -29.22
CA ASN A 453 6.88 4.41 -28.05
C ASN A 453 6.60 5.44 -26.94
N THR A 454 5.46 6.15 -26.96
CA THR A 454 5.11 7.11 -25.92
C THR A 454 3.98 6.56 -25.04
N LEU A 455 4.26 6.38 -23.75
CA LEU A 455 3.27 6.08 -22.72
C LEU A 455 2.92 7.38 -21.98
N THR A 456 1.64 7.76 -22.00
CA THR A 456 1.11 8.89 -21.23
C THR A 456 0.15 8.37 -20.18
N VAL A 457 0.43 8.67 -18.92
CA VAL A 457 -0.40 8.30 -17.77
C VAL A 457 -0.97 9.57 -17.16
N THR A 458 -2.28 9.59 -16.89
CA THR A 458 -2.95 10.76 -16.30
C THR A 458 -3.86 10.30 -15.16
N VAL A 459 -3.80 10.97 -14.02
CA VAL A 459 -4.76 10.86 -12.91
C VAL A 459 -5.55 12.16 -12.82
N MET A 460 -6.87 12.05 -12.88
CA MET A 460 -7.82 13.16 -12.90
C MET A 460 -8.66 13.12 -11.62
N ARG A 461 -8.76 14.26 -10.93
CA ARG A 461 -9.53 14.41 -9.69
C ARG A 461 -10.40 15.66 -9.79
N ASP A 462 -11.62 15.57 -9.26
CA ASP A 462 -12.55 16.71 -9.30
C ASP A 462 -11.95 17.93 -8.58
N GLY A 463 -12.07 19.10 -9.20
CA GLY A 463 -11.51 20.35 -8.67
C GLY A 463 -9.98 20.44 -8.56
N LYS A 464 -9.21 19.47 -9.09
CA LYS A 464 -7.74 19.48 -9.03
C LYS A 464 -7.14 19.38 -10.45
N PRO A 465 -5.93 19.92 -10.70
CA PRO A 465 -5.24 19.74 -11.96
C PRO A 465 -4.86 18.27 -12.19
N ASP A 466 -4.84 17.86 -13.45
CA ASP A 466 -4.41 16.52 -13.87
C ASP A 466 -2.95 16.25 -13.44
N ALA A 467 -2.73 15.15 -12.73
CA ALA A 467 -1.38 14.63 -12.51
C ALA A 467 -0.98 13.77 -13.72
N LYS A 468 0.09 14.13 -14.41
CA LYS A 468 0.46 13.54 -15.69
C LYS A 468 1.94 13.18 -15.74
N GLN A 469 2.22 11.99 -16.28
CA GLN A 469 3.56 11.54 -16.63
C GLN A 469 3.60 11.11 -18.10
N VAL A 470 4.74 11.36 -18.75
CA VAL A 470 5.01 10.94 -20.12
C VAL A 470 6.33 10.17 -20.11
N VAL A 471 6.28 8.91 -20.52
CA VAL A 471 7.42 7.99 -20.55
C VAL A 471 7.78 7.70 -22.00
N ASP A 472 9.06 7.91 -22.32
CA ASP A 472 9.64 7.47 -23.59
C ASP A 472 10.08 6.00 -23.47
N MET A 473 9.40 5.12 -24.20
CA MET A 473 9.66 3.69 -24.27
C MET A 473 10.53 3.30 -25.46
N SER A 474 11.18 4.27 -26.14
CA SER A 474 12.00 4.02 -27.33
C SER A 474 13.18 3.08 -27.09
N GLN A 475 13.62 2.93 -25.85
CA GLN A 475 14.68 2.01 -25.42
C GLN A 475 14.15 0.90 -24.51
N SER A 476 12.84 0.66 -24.51
CA SER A 476 12.19 -0.33 -23.64
C SER A 476 11.90 -1.65 -24.33
N GLY A 477 12.15 -1.77 -25.64
CA GLY A 477 12.12 -3.03 -26.40
C GLY A 477 10.73 -3.59 -26.70
N TYR A 478 9.66 -2.84 -26.44
CA TYR A 478 8.28 -3.28 -26.75
C TYR A 478 7.93 -3.24 -28.24
N ASP A 479 8.81 -2.67 -29.07
CA ASP A 479 8.67 -2.47 -30.52
C ASP A 479 9.51 -3.44 -31.38
N VAL A 480 10.26 -4.37 -30.78
CA VAL A 480 11.15 -5.31 -31.50
C VAL A 480 10.43 -6.36 -32.37
N GLY A 481 9.11 -6.44 -32.25
CA GLY A 481 8.25 -7.39 -32.96
C GLY A 481 8.00 -8.70 -32.21
N GLY A 482 6.89 -9.35 -32.51
CA GLY A 482 6.42 -10.57 -31.84
C GLY A 482 5.83 -10.35 -30.44
N LYS A 483 5.95 -9.14 -29.88
CA LYS A 483 5.31 -8.75 -28.62
C LYS A 483 3.85 -8.38 -28.86
N TYR A 484 2.96 -8.88 -28.01
CA TYR A 484 1.52 -8.61 -28.08
C TYR A 484 1.05 -8.06 -26.74
N MET A 485 0.13 -7.10 -26.79
CA MET A 485 -0.31 -6.33 -25.64
C MET A 485 -1.76 -6.63 -25.31
N TYR A 486 -2.09 -6.47 -24.03
CA TYR A 486 -3.46 -6.45 -23.52
C TYR A 486 -3.53 -5.59 -22.26
N PHE A 487 -4.64 -4.87 -22.12
CA PHE A 487 -4.94 -4.18 -20.87
C PHE A 487 -5.39 -5.13 -19.77
N LYS A 488 -5.19 -4.71 -18.52
CA LYS A 488 -5.79 -5.31 -17.32
C LYS A 488 -6.38 -4.24 -16.42
N ALA A 489 -7.48 -4.55 -15.75
CA ALA A 489 -8.13 -3.66 -14.80
C ALA A 489 -8.89 -4.46 -13.72
N GLY A 490 -8.91 -3.95 -12.50
CA GLY A 490 -9.53 -4.61 -11.34
C GLY A 490 -8.70 -4.34 -10.09
N VAL A 491 -8.51 -5.36 -9.24
CA VAL A 491 -7.59 -5.29 -8.10
C VAL A 491 -6.64 -6.48 -8.09
N TYR A 492 -5.36 -6.21 -8.33
CA TYR A 492 -4.27 -7.18 -8.19
C TYR A 492 -3.49 -6.86 -6.92
N ASN A 493 -3.74 -7.66 -5.87
CA ASN A 493 -3.19 -7.44 -4.54
C ASN A 493 -1.65 -7.44 -4.61
N GLN A 494 -0.96 -6.60 -3.84
CA GLN A 494 0.53 -6.55 -3.79
C GLN A 494 1.04 -6.77 -2.36
N ASN A 495 0.24 -7.50 -1.59
CA ASN A 495 0.48 -7.90 -0.22
C ASN A 495 0.22 -9.40 -0.05
N ILE A 496 1.27 -10.15 0.28
CA ILE A 496 1.23 -11.59 0.58
C ILE A 496 1.48 -11.86 2.08
N THR A 497 1.98 -10.85 2.80
CA THR A 497 2.41 -10.95 4.19
C THR A 497 1.30 -10.63 5.20
N GLY A 498 0.25 -9.90 4.77
CA GLY A 498 -0.92 -9.57 5.58
C GLY A 498 -1.78 -10.78 5.97
N GLU A 499 -2.72 -10.58 6.87
CA GLU A 499 -3.69 -11.60 7.30
C GLU A 499 -4.47 -12.17 6.12
N MET A 500 -4.76 -13.47 6.15
CA MET A 500 -5.29 -14.18 4.98
C MET A 500 -6.61 -13.60 4.45
N ASP A 501 -7.48 -13.14 5.34
CA ASP A 501 -8.79 -12.56 5.03
C ASP A 501 -8.76 -11.04 4.88
N ASP A 502 -7.62 -10.40 5.10
CA ASP A 502 -7.43 -9.00 4.74
C ASP A 502 -7.51 -8.86 3.21
N TYR A 503 -7.89 -7.68 2.71
CA TYR A 503 -8.27 -7.52 1.31
C TYR A 503 -8.08 -6.11 0.79
N VAL A 504 -8.03 -6.01 -0.54
CA VAL A 504 -8.17 -4.76 -1.28
C VAL A 504 -9.50 -4.76 -2.02
N GLN A 505 -10.14 -3.60 -2.11
CA GLN A 505 -11.40 -3.45 -2.82
C GLN A 505 -11.48 -2.10 -3.53
N ALA A 506 -11.94 -2.12 -4.77
CA ALA A 506 -12.22 -0.93 -5.55
C ALA A 506 -13.57 -1.05 -6.26
N THR A 507 -14.26 0.08 -6.41
CA THR A 507 -15.52 0.17 -7.14
C THR A 507 -15.34 1.05 -8.37
N PHE A 508 -15.53 0.47 -9.56
CA PHE A 508 -15.42 1.13 -10.86
C PHE A 508 -16.77 1.71 -11.29
N TYR A 509 -16.74 2.92 -11.86
CA TYR A 509 -17.88 3.65 -12.41
C TYR A 509 -17.74 3.92 -13.91
N LYS A 510 -16.52 3.81 -14.44
CA LYS A 510 -16.20 3.86 -15.87
C LYS A 510 -15.08 2.87 -16.12
N LEU A 511 -15.15 2.13 -17.22
CA LEU A 511 -14.05 1.33 -17.74
C LEU A 511 -14.20 1.23 -19.25
N GLU A 512 -13.44 2.06 -19.95
CA GLU A 512 -13.46 2.17 -21.41
C GLU A 512 -12.07 1.89 -21.96
N LYS A 513 -12.03 1.33 -23.17
CA LYS A 513 -10.80 1.15 -23.90
C LYS A 513 -11.01 1.33 -25.39
N SER A 514 -9.97 1.80 -26.06
CA SER A 514 -9.97 2.06 -27.50
C SER A 514 -8.61 1.76 -28.10
N HIS A 515 -8.63 1.35 -29.37
CA HIS A 515 -7.44 1.08 -30.16
C HIS A 515 -7.58 1.76 -31.53
N GLY A 516 -6.46 2.16 -32.09
CA GLY A 516 -6.37 2.49 -33.50
C GLY A 516 -6.48 1.25 -34.38
N THR A 517 -6.67 1.47 -35.67
CA THR A 517 -6.55 0.45 -36.71
C THR A 517 -5.27 0.69 -37.51
N TYR A 518 -4.72 -0.35 -38.12
CA TYR A 518 -3.64 -0.18 -39.08
C TYR A 518 -4.13 0.69 -40.24
N GLN A 519 -3.58 1.90 -40.35
CA GLN A 519 -3.78 2.82 -41.46
C GLN A 519 -2.60 2.62 -42.41
N GLY A 520 -2.73 1.75 -43.41
CA GLY A 520 -1.65 1.56 -44.39
C GLY A 520 -1.29 2.88 -45.07
N LYS A 521 0.00 3.19 -45.16
CA LYS A 521 0.51 4.14 -46.15
C LYS A 521 1.10 3.37 -47.31
#